data_AF-A0A354IT40-F1
#
_entry.id   AF-A0A354IT40-F1
#
_cell.length_a   1.000
_cell.length_b   1.000
_cell.length_c   1.000
_cell.angle_alpha   90.00
_cell.angle_beta   90.00
_cell.angle_gamma   90.00
#
_symmetry.space_group_name_H-M   'P 1'
#
loop_
_entity.id
_entity.type
_entity.pdbx_description
1 polymer ?
#
loop_
_entity_poly.entity_id
_entity_poly.type
_entity_poly.pdbx_seq_one_letter_code
_entity_poly.pdbx_strand_id
1 'polypeptide(L)'
;GGLAPQDIGVVTPFRAQGRTVRRVLAEHLGWHTAQQILADTVERMQGQERELVILSLAAGNLRFLAAVAGFFFQPERLNVSVTRAMTKLIIIGPELPPEFQALDDEMARWLDLYRSLLAQARRIDI
;
A
#
# COMPACT_ATOMS: atom_id res chain seq x y z
N GLY A 1 -3.80 -12.06 22.08
CA GLY A 1 -2.55 -11.26 22.16
C GLY A 1 -2.42 -10.42 20.91
N GLY A 2 -1.55 -9.40 20.94
CA GLY A 2 -1.23 -8.58 19.75
C GLY A 2 -0.11 -9.20 18.90
N LEU A 3 0.16 -8.61 17.72
CA LEU A 3 1.28 -8.98 16.84
C LEU A 3 2.60 -8.41 17.35
N ALA A 4 3.71 -9.09 17.08
CA ALA A 4 5.04 -8.53 17.32
C ALA A 4 5.37 -7.47 16.25
N PRO A 5 6.19 -6.45 16.56
CA PRO A 5 6.55 -5.41 15.59
C PRO A 5 7.13 -5.94 14.28
N GLN A 6 7.97 -6.99 14.33
CA GLN A 6 8.56 -7.61 13.14
C GLN A 6 7.56 -8.33 12.25
N ASP A 7 6.35 -8.61 12.73
CA ASP A 7 5.29 -9.28 11.98
C ASP A 7 4.41 -8.27 11.21
N ILE A 8 4.74 -6.98 11.30
CA ILE A 8 3.99 -5.88 10.67
C ILE A 8 4.83 -5.26 9.55
N GLY A 9 4.20 -5.12 8.39
CA GLY A 9 4.73 -4.38 7.24
C GLY A 9 3.83 -3.21 6.86
N VAL A 10 4.44 -2.11 6.40
CA VAL A 10 3.79 -0.99 5.72
C VAL A 10 4.42 -0.85 4.34
N VAL A 11 3.64 -1.08 3.30
CA VAL A 11 4.06 -0.94 1.90
C VAL A 11 3.54 0.36 1.36
N THR A 12 4.37 1.08 0.62
CA THR A 12 3.93 2.28 -0.10
C THR A 12 4.72 2.50 -1.37
N PRO A 13 4.10 2.96 -2.48
CA PRO A 13 4.84 3.31 -3.69
C PRO A 13 5.91 4.40 -3.47
N PHE A 14 5.74 5.25 -2.47
CA PHE A 14 6.53 6.46 -2.33
C PHE A 14 7.55 6.35 -1.20
N ARG A 15 8.83 6.42 -1.54
CA ARG A 15 9.93 6.46 -0.55
C ARG A 15 9.73 7.55 0.51
N ALA A 16 9.20 8.70 0.12
CA ALA A 16 8.88 9.79 1.03
C ALA A 16 7.81 9.37 2.06
N GLN A 17 6.77 8.66 1.64
CA GLN A 17 5.75 8.13 2.54
C GLN A 17 6.34 7.09 3.50
N GLY A 18 7.19 6.17 3.02
CA GLY A 18 7.85 5.19 3.88
C GLY A 18 8.71 5.86 4.96
N ARG A 19 9.45 6.91 4.61
CA ARG A 19 10.20 7.72 5.59
C ARG A 19 9.29 8.41 6.60
N THR A 20 8.18 8.99 6.15
CA THR A 20 7.18 9.63 7.04
C THR A 20 6.60 8.63 8.03
N VAL A 21 6.21 7.44 7.55
CA VAL A 21 5.69 6.36 8.40
C VAL A 21 6.72 5.97 9.46
N ARG A 22 7.97 5.70 9.07
CA ARG A 22 9.04 5.36 10.04
C ARG A 22 9.24 6.44 11.10
N ARG A 23 9.24 7.72 10.69
CA ARG A 23 9.38 8.85 11.62
C ARG A 23 8.23 8.86 12.63
N VAL A 24 6.98 8.80 12.16
CA VAL A 24 5.79 8.82 13.02
C VAL A 24 5.76 7.61 13.95
N LEU A 25 6.13 6.43 13.46
CA LEU A 25 6.26 5.22 14.30
C LEU A 25 7.31 5.42 15.40
N ALA A 26 8.48 6.00 15.09
CA ALA A 26 9.51 6.26 16.08
C ALA A 26 9.07 7.28 17.15
N GLU A 27 8.31 8.31 16.74
CA GLU A 27 7.73 9.31 17.65
C GLU A 27 6.72 8.69 18.65
N HIS A 28 5.92 7.71 18.21
CA HIS A 28 4.85 7.13 19.02
C HIS A 28 5.22 5.84 19.77
N LEU A 29 6.10 5.02 19.19
CA LEU A 29 6.45 3.68 19.70
C LEU A 29 7.90 3.57 20.17
N GLY A 30 8.70 4.62 19.99
CA GLY A 30 10.13 4.61 20.22
C GLY A 30 10.93 4.02 19.05
N TRP A 31 12.18 4.48 18.90
CA TRP A 31 13.03 4.15 17.77
C TRP A 31 13.28 2.64 17.60
N HIS A 32 13.55 1.91 18.69
CA HIS A 32 13.86 0.48 18.65
C HIS A 32 12.68 -0.37 18.15
N THR A 33 11.46 -0.03 18.56
CA THR A 33 10.24 -0.72 18.09
C THR A 33 9.95 -0.38 16.64
N ALA A 34 10.07 0.90 16.27
CA ALA A 34 9.81 1.36 14.91
C ALA A 34 10.75 0.75 13.87
N GLN A 35 12.02 0.48 14.21
CA GLN A 35 12.97 -0.18 13.32
C GLN A 35 12.61 -1.64 12.99
N GLN A 36 11.83 -2.31 13.84
CA GLN A 36 11.40 -3.69 13.61
C GLN A 36 10.21 -3.76 12.63
N ILE A 37 9.41 -2.70 12.56
CA ILE A 37 8.30 -2.59 11.60
C ILE A 37 8.89 -2.23 10.23
N LEU A 38 8.68 -3.09 9.24
CA LEU A 38 9.11 -2.81 7.88
C LEU A 38 8.21 -1.73 7.27
N ALA A 39 8.73 -0.58 6.88
CA ALA A 39 7.94 0.49 6.26
C ALA A 39 8.63 1.07 5.01
N ASP A 40 8.40 0.49 3.82
CA ASP A 40 9.14 0.85 2.59
C ASP A 40 8.36 0.59 1.29
N THR A 41 9.06 0.71 0.15
CA THR A 41 8.50 0.44 -1.17
C THR A 41 8.37 -1.04 -1.49
N VAL A 42 7.50 -1.33 -2.45
CA VAL A 42 7.20 -2.68 -2.94
C VAL A 42 8.48 -3.44 -3.27
N GLU A 43 9.43 -2.81 -3.95
CA GLU A 43 10.71 -3.42 -4.33
C GLU A 43 11.56 -3.83 -3.14
N ARG A 44 11.52 -3.05 -2.05
CA ARG A 44 12.28 -3.39 -0.83
C ARG A 44 11.61 -4.45 0.03
N MET A 45 10.32 -4.67 -0.17
CA MET A 45 9.58 -5.75 0.47
C MET A 45 9.57 -7.04 -0.35
N GLN A 46 10.08 -7.03 -1.58
CA GLN A 46 10.12 -8.23 -2.41
C GLN A 46 10.93 -9.34 -1.71
N GLY A 47 10.33 -10.53 -1.58
CA GLY A 47 10.91 -11.65 -0.85
C GLY A 47 10.79 -11.58 0.68
N GLN A 48 10.11 -10.57 1.21
CA GLN A 48 9.82 -10.44 2.65
C GLN A 48 8.32 -10.48 2.91
N GLU A 49 7.86 -11.39 3.76
CA GLU A 49 6.46 -11.53 4.13
C GLU A 49 6.24 -11.13 5.59
N ARG A 50 5.01 -10.69 5.90
CA ARG A 50 4.61 -10.22 7.22
C ARG A 50 3.20 -10.73 7.53
N GLU A 51 2.90 -11.03 8.79
CA GLU A 51 1.56 -11.45 9.22
C GLU A 51 0.49 -10.42 8.83
N LEU A 52 0.80 -9.15 9.06
CA LEU A 52 -0.02 -8.01 8.70
C LEU A 52 0.74 -7.09 7.75
N VAL A 53 0.13 -6.77 6.61
CA VAL A 53 0.62 -5.70 5.72
C VAL A 53 -0.40 -4.58 5.61
N ILE A 54 0.08 -3.34 5.74
CA ILE A 54 -0.67 -2.13 5.46
C ILE A 54 -0.16 -1.54 4.15
N LEU A 55 -0.98 -1.57 3.10
CA LEU A 55 -0.69 -0.90 1.84
C LEU A 55 -1.18 0.56 1.91
N SER A 56 -0.24 1.50 2.05
CA SER A 56 -0.49 2.94 2.13
C SER A 56 -0.24 3.62 0.78
N LEU A 57 -1.30 3.96 0.07
CA LEU A 57 -1.24 4.58 -1.26
C LEU A 57 -0.87 6.06 -1.24
N ALA A 58 -1.10 6.76 -0.11
CA ALA A 58 -0.75 8.18 0.08
C ALA A 58 -1.22 9.12 -1.05
N ALA A 59 -2.29 8.77 -1.75
CA ALA A 59 -2.79 9.50 -2.90
C ALA A 59 -4.13 10.17 -2.55
N GLY A 60 -4.08 11.27 -1.81
CA GLY A 60 -5.26 12.09 -1.53
C GLY A 60 -5.66 13.05 -2.67
N ASN A 61 -4.86 13.11 -3.75
CA ASN A 61 -5.04 14.02 -4.86
C ASN A 61 -5.13 13.25 -6.18
N LEU A 62 -6.25 13.41 -6.90
CA LEU A 62 -6.50 12.71 -8.18
C LEU A 62 -5.49 13.05 -9.27
N ARG A 63 -4.97 14.29 -9.35
CA ARG A 63 -3.93 14.66 -10.33
C ARG A 63 -2.63 13.92 -10.06
N PHE A 64 -2.24 13.85 -8.78
CA PHE A 64 -1.06 13.08 -8.39
C PHE A 64 -1.26 11.59 -8.66
N LEU A 65 -2.45 11.06 -8.35
CA LEU A 65 -2.80 9.67 -8.62
C LEU A 65 -2.74 9.34 -10.12
N ALA A 66 -3.23 10.23 -10.99
CA ALA A 66 -3.12 10.06 -12.44
C ALA A 66 -1.67 9.99 -12.92
N ALA A 67 -0.80 10.84 -12.37
CA ALA A 67 0.62 10.86 -12.73
C ALA A 67 1.38 9.58 -12.29
N VAL A 68 0.92 8.91 -11.23
CA VAL A 68 1.59 7.73 -10.66
C VAL A 68 0.87 6.42 -10.95
N ALA A 69 -0.34 6.46 -11.53
CA ALA A 69 -1.18 5.29 -11.78
C ALA A 69 -0.45 4.23 -12.62
N GLY A 70 0.24 4.67 -13.69
CA GLY A 70 0.94 3.76 -14.62
C GLY A 70 2.21 3.14 -14.05
N PHE A 71 2.69 3.69 -12.94
CA PHE A 71 3.76 3.07 -12.16
C PHE A 71 3.19 2.19 -11.06
N PHE A 72 2.15 2.63 -10.36
CA PHE A 72 1.70 1.96 -9.15
C PHE A 72 0.77 0.77 -9.41
N PHE A 73 -0.20 0.92 -10.31
CA PHE A 73 -1.22 -0.10 -10.54
C PHE A 73 -0.76 -1.24 -11.46
N GLN A 74 0.53 -1.27 -11.82
CA GLN A 74 1.10 -2.40 -12.55
C GLN A 74 0.78 -3.71 -11.82
N PRO A 75 0.28 -4.74 -12.53
CA PRO A 75 -0.17 -5.98 -11.92
C PRO A 75 0.90 -6.62 -11.04
N GLU A 76 2.16 -6.57 -11.43
CA GLU A 76 3.29 -7.12 -10.68
C GLU A 76 3.44 -6.43 -9.31
N ARG A 77 3.29 -5.10 -9.27
CA ARG A 77 3.42 -4.31 -8.04
C ARG A 77 2.22 -4.50 -7.13
N LEU A 78 1.02 -4.56 -7.70
CA LEU A 78 -0.19 -4.92 -6.94
C LEU A 78 -0.08 -6.34 -6.38
N ASN A 79 0.33 -7.31 -7.20
CA ASN A 79 0.51 -8.70 -6.78
C ASN A 79 1.53 -8.83 -5.66
N VAL A 80 2.70 -8.20 -5.78
CA VAL A 80 3.69 -8.21 -4.70
C VAL A 80 3.06 -7.60 -3.45
N SER A 81 2.50 -6.39 -3.53
CA SER A 81 1.92 -5.68 -2.38
C SER A 81 0.83 -6.49 -1.66
N VAL A 82 -0.02 -7.20 -2.41
CA VAL A 82 -1.11 -8.02 -1.87
C VAL A 82 -0.58 -9.32 -1.27
N THR A 83 0.31 -10.02 -1.97
CA THR A 83 0.84 -11.34 -1.54
C THR A 83 1.88 -11.27 -0.44
N ARG A 84 2.33 -10.07 -0.03
CA ARG A 84 3.24 -9.91 1.11
C ARG A 84 2.55 -10.12 2.47
N ALA A 85 1.23 -10.02 2.51
CA ALA A 85 0.44 -10.33 3.71
C ALA A 85 0.23 -11.83 3.84
N MET A 86 0.65 -12.42 4.96
CA MET A 86 0.40 -13.84 5.25
C MET A 86 -1.03 -14.06 5.73
N THR A 87 -1.51 -13.20 6.63
CA THR A 87 -2.81 -13.36 7.27
C THR A 87 -3.77 -12.21 6.96
N LYS A 88 -3.29 -10.96 6.98
CA LYS A 88 -4.17 -9.79 6.79
C LYS A 88 -3.51 -8.70 5.96
N LEU A 89 -4.27 -8.20 4.98
CA LEU A 89 -3.96 -6.99 4.23
C LEU A 89 -4.92 -5.87 4.64
N ILE A 90 -4.38 -4.68 4.92
CA ILE A 90 -5.16 -3.45 5.10
C ILE A 90 -4.74 -2.47 4.02
N ILE A 91 -5.70 -1.94 3.26
CA ILE A 91 -5.43 -0.96 2.20
C ILE A 91 -5.91 0.40 2.68
N ILE A 92 -5.00 1.38 2.70
CA ILE A 92 -5.30 2.79 3.00
C ILE A 92 -4.99 3.58 1.73
N GLY A 93 -6.03 4.04 1.05
CA GLY A 93 -5.88 4.74 -0.20
C GLY A 93 -7.20 5.31 -0.72
N PRO A 94 -7.12 6.10 -1.80
CA PRO A 94 -8.31 6.68 -2.41
C PRO A 94 -9.20 5.59 -3.00
N GLU A 95 -10.50 5.77 -2.84
CA GLU A 95 -11.46 5.15 -3.75
C GLU A 95 -11.33 5.84 -5.10
N LEU A 96 -11.08 5.08 -6.16
CA LEU A 96 -11.00 5.65 -7.50
C LEU A 96 -12.41 5.99 -7.96
N PRO A 97 -12.74 7.26 -8.21
CA PRO A 97 -14.06 7.59 -8.69
C PRO A 97 -14.22 7.14 -10.16
N PRO A 98 -15.44 6.95 -10.69
CA PRO A 98 -15.68 6.52 -12.06
C PRO A 98 -15.06 7.45 -13.12
N GLU A 99 -14.96 8.75 -12.83
CA GLU A 99 -14.35 9.76 -13.70
C GLU A 99 -12.81 9.72 -13.74
N PHE A 100 -12.17 8.88 -12.93
CA PHE A 100 -10.72 8.65 -13.03
C PHE A 100 -10.43 7.82 -14.28
N GLN A 101 -10.14 8.52 -15.38
CA GLN A 101 -9.94 7.93 -16.70
C GLN A 101 -8.52 7.39 -16.87
N ALA A 102 -8.44 6.19 -17.45
CA ALA A 102 -7.21 5.63 -17.95
C ALA A 102 -6.71 6.43 -19.18
N LEU A 103 -5.39 6.51 -19.34
CA LEU A 103 -4.78 7.16 -20.50
C LEU A 103 -4.74 6.24 -21.73
N ASP A 104 -4.77 4.92 -21.51
CA ASP A 104 -4.74 3.87 -22.51
C ASP A 104 -5.44 2.59 -22.01
N ASP A 105 -5.61 1.61 -22.90
CA ASP A 105 -6.28 0.33 -22.61
C ASP A 105 -5.51 -0.53 -21.60
N GLU A 106 -4.19 -0.35 -21.49
CA GLU A 106 -3.37 -1.10 -20.54
C GLU A 106 -3.61 -0.61 -19.11
N MET A 107 -3.55 0.70 -18.91
CA MET A 107 -3.92 1.36 -17.67
C MET A 107 -5.36 1.02 -17.27
N ALA A 108 -6.30 0.97 -18.23
CA ALA A 108 -7.68 0.61 -17.94
C ALA A 108 -7.78 -0.77 -17.27
N ARG A 109 -7.06 -1.77 -17.81
CA ARG A 109 -7.00 -3.12 -17.22
C ARG A 109 -6.38 -3.12 -15.81
N TRP A 110 -5.38 -2.29 -15.57
CA TRP A 110 -4.73 -2.16 -14.26
C TRP A 110 -5.65 -1.52 -13.22
N LEU A 111 -6.40 -0.50 -13.61
CA LEU A 111 -7.41 0.13 -12.77
C LEU A 111 -8.55 -0.84 -12.45
N ASP A 112 -8.99 -1.65 -13.41
CA ASP A 112 -10.01 -2.68 -13.19
C ASP A 112 -9.55 -3.75 -12.22
N LEU A 113 -8.28 -4.16 -12.29
CA LEU A 113 -7.69 -5.08 -11.32
C LEU A 113 -7.72 -4.49 -9.90
N TYR A 114 -7.31 -3.22 -9.76
CA TYR A 114 -7.35 -2.53 -8.47
C TYR A 114 -8.78 -2.35 -7.94
N ARG A 115 -9.74 -1.97 -8.80
CA ARG A 115 -11.16 -1.87 -8.42
C ARG A 115 -11.72 -3.21 -7.97
N SER A 116 -11.36 -4.29 -8.67
CA SER A 116 -11.76 -5.66 -8.32
C SER A 116 -11.18 -6.11 -6.97
N LEU A 117 -9.94 -5.74 -6.67
CA LEU A 117 -9.32 -5.96 -5.36
C LEU A 117 -10.08 -5.22 -4.24
N LEU A 118 -10.41 -3.94 -4.46
CA LEU A 118 -11.18 -3.16 -3.49
C LEU A 118 -12.60 -3.71 -3.28
N ALA A 119 -13.26 -4.18 -4.35
CA ALA A 119 -14.60 -4.75 -4.27
C ALA A 119 -14.66 -6.06 -3.46
N GLN A 120 -13.56 -6.81 -3.40
CA GLN A 120 -13.44 -8.00 -2.56
C GLN A 120 -13.02 -7.68 -1.11
N ALA A 121 -12.52 -6.46 -0.87
CA ALA A 121 -12.13 -6.04 0.46
C ALA A 121 -13.34 -5.59 1.28
N ARG A 122 -13.29 -5.83 2.59
CA ARG A 122 -14.26 -5.26 3.52
C ARG A 122 -13.96 -3.77 3.70
N ARG A 123 -14.88 -2.91 3.25
CA ARG A 123 -14.83 -1.46 3.50
C ARG A 123 -15.06 -1.15 4.97
N ILE A 124 -14.28 -0.19 5.48
CA ILE A 124 -14.43 0.39 6.81
C ILE A 124 -14.48 1.91 6.63
N ASP A 125 -15.60 2.53 6.98
CA ASP A 125 -15.73 3.99 7.02
C ASP A 125 -15.17 4.50 8.35
N ILE A 126 -14.33 5.54 8.31
CA ILE A 126 -13.59 6.11 9.44
C ILE A 126 -13.95 7.59 9.58
#